data_AF-A0A520GVH7-F1
#
_entry.id   AF-A0A520GVH7-F1
#
_cell.length_a   1.000
_cell.length_b   1.000
_cell.length_c   1.000
_cell.angle_alpha   90.00
_cell.angle_beta   90.00
_cell.angle_gamma   90.00
#
_symmetry.space_group_name_H-M   'P 1'
#
loop_
_entity.id
_entity.type
_entity.pdbx_description
1 polymer ?
#
loop_
_entity_poly.entity_id
_entity_poly.type
_entity_poly.pdbx_seq_one_letter_code
_entity_poly.pdbx_strand_id
1 'polypeptide(L)'
;GVSDIRDESNREGVRIVIDLKRDATPEVVLNQLWRHTPAQGSFPANMLAIRGGRPELLNLREIIAAFIGFREQVITRRSKFELNKARERAHLLLGLVIAVTNLDEVVRIIRGSANATAARMALLQREWPVAEIAPYLRLVEAVESEQTGDLYRLSDLQVRAILDLRLHRLTALGRDEIGDELKVLAASIAELLHILGDRAKLYEVMRGELIAIRDEFATPRRSEIAAAANGIDDEDLIEREDMVVTVTMQGYIKRTSLDTFRAQARGGKGRAGMSTKDEDVVTELFVTSTHTPVLFFSNLGKVYRYKVWRLPEGGPATRGRPMINLLPLAPGETISTVLPLP
;
A
#
# COMPACT_ATOMS: atom_id res chain seq x y z
N GLY A 1 -35.85 -11.07 2.75
CA GLY A 1 -35.57 -12.46 2.37
C GLY A 1 -34.73 -13.29 3.34
N VAL A 2 -34.33 -12.83 4.53
CA VAL A 2 -33.49 -13.63 5.47
C VAL A 2 -34.36 -14.39 6.48
N SER A 3 -34.05 -15.67 6.73
CA SER A 3 -34.73 -16.52 7.73
C SER A 3 -33.91 -16.76 8.98
N ASP A 4 -32.59 -16.99 8.85
CA ASP A 4 -31.68 -17.25 9.97
C ASP A 4 -30.26 -16.78 9.62
N ILE A 5 -29.43 -16.53 10.64
CA ILE A 5 -28.02 -16.15 10.49
C ILE A 5 -27.20 -16.93 11.52
N ARG A 6 -26.16 -17.62 11.06
CA ARG A 6 -25.26 -18.42 11.90
C ARG A 6 -23.80 -18.07 11.64
N ASP A 7 -23.01 -18.05 12.71
CA ASP A 7 -21.56 -17.96 12.65
C ASP A 7 -20.96 -19.36 12.81
N GLU A 8 -20.31 -19.85 11.75
CA GLU A 8 -19.61 -21.13 11.69
C GLU A 8 -18.08 -20.93 11.67
N SER A 9 -17.61 -19.76 12.14
CA SER A 9 -16.18 -19.44 12.20
C SER A 9 -15.42 -20.42 13.09
N ASN A 10 -14.23 -20.81 12.63
CA ASN A 10 -13.37 -21.75 13.33
C ASN A 10 -11.90 -21.27 13.25
N ARG A 11 -10.96 -22.16 13.61
CA ARG A 11 -9.52 -21.84 13.56
C ARG A 11 -8.97 -21.65 12.15
N GLU A 12 -9.66 -22.13 11.13
CA GLU A 12 -9.26 -22.04 9.72
C GLU A 12 -9.73 -20.74 9.07
N GLY A 13 -10.78 -20.09 9.61
CA GLY A 13 -11.22 -18.80 9.12
C GLY A 13 -12.60 -18.37 9.59
N VAL A 14 -13.03 -17.22 9.06
CA VAL A 14 -14.36 -16.65 9.29
C VAL A 14 -15.34 -17.24 8.29
N ARG A 15 -16.47 -17.77 8.76
CA ARG A 15 -17.54 -18.32 7.92
C ARG A 15 -18.89 -17.90 8.48
N ILE A 16 -19.59 -17.03 7.76
CA ILE A 16 -20.94 -16.56 8.11
C ILE A 16 -21.93 -17.21 7.15
N VAL A 17 -22.96 -17.86 7.69
CA VAL A 17 -24.04 -18.50 6.94
C VAL A 17 -25.33 -17.71 7.12
N ILE A 18 -25.94 -17.31 6.01
CA ILE A 18 -27.23 -16.59 5.99
C ILE A 18 -28.23 -17.47 5.26
N ASP A 19 -29.23 -17.97 6.00
CA ASP A 19 -30.31 -18.75 5.41
C ASP A 19 -31.37 -17.80 4.85
N LEU A 20 -31.85 -18.11 3.64
CA LEU A 20 -32.86 -17.34 2.95
C LEU A 20 -34.24 -17.97 3.12
N LYS A 21 -35.28 -17.12 3.14
CA LYS A 21 -36.67 -17.59 3.04
C LYS A 21 -36.91 -18.23 1.67
N ARG A 22 -37.87 -19.17 1.59
CA ARG A 22 -38.13 -19.99 0.39
C ARG A 22 -38.46 -19.18 -0.88
N ASP A 23 -39.03 -18.00 -0.70
CA ASP A 23 -39.50 -17.07 -1.71
C ASP A 23 -38.50 -15.95 -2.03
N ALA A 24 -37.38 -15.86 -1.30
CA ALA A 24 -36.43 -14.77 -1.46
C ALA A 24 -35.52 -14.96 -2.68
N THR A 25 -35.29 -13.89 -3.43
CA THR A 25 -34.31 -13.88 -4.52
C THR A 25 -32.90 -13.64 -3.96
N PRO A 26 -31.93 -14.57 -4.09
CA PRO A 26 -30.61 -14.44 -3.47
C PRO A 26 -29.84 -13.18 -3.86
N GLU A 27 -29.86 -12.82 -5.15
CA GLU A 27 -29.16 -11.63 -5.67
C GLU A 27 -29.70 -10.33 -5.07
N VAL A 28 -31.03 -10.21 -4.92
CA VAL A 28 -31.66 -9.03 -4.31
C VAL A 28 -31.26 -8.91 -2.84
N VAL A 29 -31.27 -10.02 -2.10
CA VAL A 29 -30.83 -10.03 -0.69
C VAL A 29 -29.35 -9.66 -0.59
N LEU A 30 -28.50 -10.16 -1.50
CA LEU A 30 -27.08 -9.83 -1.53
C LEU A 30 -26.84 -8.34 -1.82
N ASN A 31 -27.56 -7.75 -2.78
CA ASN A 31 -27.50 -6.32 -3.09
C ASN A 31 -27.94 -5.47 -1.90
N GLN A 32 -29.00 -5.88 -1.20
CA GLN A 32 -29.45 -5.25 0.04
C GLN A 32 -28.38 -5.32 1.14
N LEU A 33 -27.70 -6.45 1.28
CA LEU A 33 -26.59 -6.60 2.22
C LEU A 33 -25.41 -5.67 1.87
N TRP A 34 -24.99 -5.61 0.61
CA TRP A 34 -23.95 -4.67 0.19
C TRP A 34 -24.33 -3.22 0.45
N ARG A 35 -25.58 -2.83 0.17
CA ARG A 35 -26.03 -1.43 0.33
C ARG A 35 -26.19 -0.99 1.78
N HIS A 36 -26.68 -1.87 2.65
CA HIS A 36 -27.12 -1.51 3.99
C HIS A 36 -26.23 -2.06 5.12
N THR A 37 -25.14 -2.76 4.80
CA THR A 37 -24.22 -3.31 5.81
C THR A 37 -22.77 -2.90 5.56
N PRO A 38 -21.88 -3.03 6.57
CA PRO A 38 -20.45 -2.76 6.41
C PRO A 38 -19.69 -3.73 5.49
N ALA A 39 -20.36 -4.72 4.90
CA ALA A 39 -19.75 -5.63 3.93
C ALA A 39 -19.21 -4.89 2.69
N GLN A 40 -19.78 -3.73 2.37
CA GLN A 40 -19.23 -2.77 1.42
C GLN A 40 -19.03 -1.42 2.11
N GLY A 41 -17.88 -0.80 1.89
CA GLY A 41 -17.56 0.49 2.48
C GLY A 41 -16.58 1.28 1.63
N SER A 42 -16.50 2.58 1.90
CA SER A 42 -15.48 3.44 1.32
C SER A 42 -14.31 3.57 2.29
N PHE A 43 -13.10 3.57 1.74
CA PHE A 43 -11.88 3.90 2.49
C PHE A 43 -11.31 5.20 1.92
N PRO A 44 -11.39 6.33 2.63
CA PRO A 44 -10.81 7.59 2.16
C PRO A 44 -9.28 7.48 2.22
N ALA A 45 -8.64 7.30 1.07
CA ALA A 45 -7.19 7.29 0.97
C ALA A 45 -6.66 8.73 0.87
N ASN A 46 -5.88 9.16 1.85
CA ASN A 46 -5.20 10.46 1.85
C ASN A 46 -3.70 10.28 2.07
N MET A 47 -2.91 10.55 1.02
CA MET A 47 -1.45 10.36 1.01
C MET A 47 -0.72 11.61 1.53
N LEU A 48 -1.05 12.04 2.75
CA LEU A 48 -0.42 13.18 3.43
C LEU A 48 0.77 12.71 4.27
N ALA A 49 1.95 13.29 4.04
CA ALA A 49 3.17 12.96 4.79
C ALA A 49 4.04 14.19 5.04
N ILE A 50 5.02 14.08 5.94
CA ILE A 50 5.98 15.15 6.22
C ILE A 50 7.20 14.99 5.31
N ARG A 51 7.51 16.02 4.52
CA ARG A 51 8.73 16.12 3.71
C ARG A 51 9.47 17.40 4.08
N GLY A 52 10.72 17.27 4.53
CA GLY A 52 11.53 18.43 4.94
C GLY A 52 10.92 19.27 6.08
N GLY A 53 10.20 18.63 7.00
CA GLY A 53 9.53 19.30 8.13
C GLY A 53 8.21 19.98 7.79
N ARG A 54 7.67 19.80 6.56
CA ARG A 54 6.38 20.35 6.14
C ARG A 54 5.40 19.25 5.74
N PRO A 55 4.11 19.36 6.13
CA PRO A 55 3.08 18.42 5.68
C PRO A 55 2.73 18.68 4.21
N GLU A 56 2.80 17.65 3.39
CA GLU A 56 2.60 17.71 1.94
C GLU A 56 1.80 16.50 1.46
N LEU A 57 0.93 16.71 0.47
CA LEU A 57 0.25 15.63 -0.24
C LEU A 57 1.20 15.08 -1.29
N LEU A 58 1.45 13.76 -1.26
CA LEU A 58 2.41 13.12 -2.13
C LEU A 58 1.75 12.04 -2.99
N ASN A 59 2.13 11.99 -4.26
CA ASN A 59 1.81 10.85 -5.12
C ASN A 59 2.82 9.70 -4.93
N LEU A 60 2.51 8.53 -5.52
CA LEU A 60 3.36 7.34 -5.40
C LEU A 60 4.80 7.55 -5.89
N ARG A 61 4.98 8.27 -7.00
CA ARG A 61 6.30 8.55 -7.57
C ARG A 61 7.13 9.41 -6.62
N GLU A 62 6.52 10.42 -6.00
CA GLU A 62 7.18 11.31 -5.04
C GLU A 62 7.62 10.56 -3.78
N ILE A 63 6.78 9.65 -3.28
CA ILE A 63 7.12 8.80 -2.12
C ILE A 63 8.31 7.90 -2.45
N ILE A 64 8.28 7.22 -3.60
CA ILE A 64 9.39 6.35 -4.03
C ILE A 64 10.67 7.17 -4.21
N ALA A 65 10.59 8.32 -4.88
CA ALA A 65 11.75 9.19 -5.08
C ALA A 65 12.35 9.68 -3.76
N ALA A 66 11.52 10.06 -2.78
CA ALA A 66 11.96 10.46 -1.45
C ALA A 66 12.65 9.29 -0.72
N PHE A 67 12.09 8.09 -0.80
CA PHE A 67 12.69 6.89 -0.21
C PHE A 67 14.06 6.57 -0.82
N ILE A 68 14.18 6.61 -2.15
CA ILE A 68 15.44 6.37 -2.85
C ILE A 68 16.49 7.43 -2.46
N GLY A 69 16.12 8.71 -2.44
CA GLY A 69 17.03 9.77 -2.02
C GLY A 69 17.48 9.62 -0.55
N PHE A 70 16.60 9.18 0.34
CA PHE A 70 16.97 8.82 1.70
C PHE A 70 17.96 7.64 1.75
N ARG A 71 17.71 6.58 0.97
CA ARG A 71 18.62 5.43 0.87
C ARG A 71 20.00 5.81 0.34
N GLU A 72 20.09 6.70 -0.67
CA GLU A 72 21.37 7.23 -1.15
C GLU A 72 22.15 7.88 0.01
N GLN A 73 21.50 8.72 0.82
CA GLN A 73 22.13 9.37 1.97
C GLN A 73 22.59 8.39 3.04
N VAL A 74 21.76 7.38 3.36
CA VAL A 74 22.10 6.36 4.35
C VAL A 74 23.31 5.54 3.90
N ILE A 75 23.31 5.05 2.65
CA ILE A 75 24.42 4.28 2.09
C ILE A 75 25.69 5.13 2.08
N THR A 76 25.60 6.38 1.61
CA THR A 76 26.75 7.31 1.60
C THR A 76 27.31 7.54 3.00
N ARG A 77 26.46 7.78 4.00
CA ARG A 77 26.90 8.01 5.39
C ARG A 77 27.54 6.77 6.00
N ARG A 78 26.92 5.60 5.80
CA ARG A 78 27.45 4.31 6.25
C ARG A 78 28.81 4.04 5.62
N SER A 79 28.94 4.16 4.30
CA SER A 79 30.19 3.92 3.58
C SER A 79 31.30 4.89 4.01
N LYS A 80 30.98 6.17 4.26
CA LYS A 80 31.96 7.14 4.80
C LYS A 80 32.43 6.76 6.20
N PHE A 81 31.52 6.34 7.07
CA PHE A 81 31.84 5.92 8.42
C PHE A 81 32.75 4.67 8.42
N GLU A 82 32.38 3.66 7.64
CA GLU A 82 33.16 2.42 7.48
C GLU A 82 34.52 2.70 6.85
N LEU A 83 34.58 3.58 5.85
CA LEU A 83 35.83 4.00 5.20
C LEU A 83 36.79 4.66 6.19
N ASN A 84 36.31 5.61 6.98
CA ASN A 84 37.13 6.29 7.98
C ASN A 84 37.67 5.31 9.01
N LYS A 85 36.81 4.42 9.53
CA LYS A 85 37.21 3.38 10.49
C LYS A 85 38.24 2.41 9.90
N ALA A 86 38.05 2.00 8.65
CA ALA A 86 39.00 1.12 7.95
C ALA A 86 40.34 1.82 7.70
N ARG A 87 40.33 3.10 7.32
CA ARG A 87 41.53 3.92 7.13
C ARG A 87 42.32 4.13 8.42
N GLU A 88 41.65 4.47 9.52
CA GLU A 88 42.30 4.60 10.83
C GLU A 88 43.03 3.32 11.23
N ARG A 89 42.39 2.17 11.05
CA ARG A 89 43.02 0.87 11.34
C ARG A 89 44.17 0.57 10.38
N ALA A 90 43.97 0.76 9.09
CA ALA A 90 44.99 0.53 8.07
C ALA A 90 46.21 1.45 8.26
N HIS A 91 46.00 2.69 8.71
CA HIS A 91 47.07 3.64 9.05
C HIS A 91 48.01 3.09 10.12
N LEU A 92 47.46 2.50 11.18
CA LEU A 92 48.27 1.87 12.22
C LEU A 92 49.02 0.65 11.67
N LEU A 93 48.33 -0.21 10.91
CA LEU A 93 48.93 -1.42 10.33
C LEU A 93 50.06 -1.09 9.36
N LEU A 94 49.96 -0.01 8.57
CA LEU A 94 51.05 0.48 7.71
C LEU A 94 52.34 0.70 8.51
N GLY A 95 52.24 1.46 9.62
CA GLY A 95 53.39 1.70 10.50
C GLY A 95 53.95 0.40 11.10
N LEU A 96 53.08 -0.54 11.49
CA LEU A 96 53.49 -1.84 12.01
C LEU A 96 54.22 -2.69 10.96
N VAL A 97 53.73 -2.73 9.72
CA VAL A 97 54.40 -3.44 8.62
C VAL A 97 55.79 -2.86 8.38
N ILE A 98 55.93 -1.52 8.29
CA ILE A 98 57.24 -0.86 8.14
C ILE A 98 58.19 -1.26 9.26
N ALA A 99 57.71 -1.21 10.51
CA ALA A 99 58.53 -1.53 11.67
C ALA A 99 58.99 -2.99 11.70
N VAL A 100 58.11 -3.90 11.28
CA VAL A 100 58.38 -5.34 11.22
C VAL A 100 59.34 -5.69 10.08
N THR A 101 59.20 -5.08 8.91
CA THR A 101 60.13 -5.24 7.77
C THR A 101 61.52 -4.69 8.12
N ASN A 102 61.59 -3.62 8.91
CA ASN A 102 62.86 -2.96 9.31
C ASN A 102 63.22 -3.18 10.79
N LEU A 103 62.93 -4.36 11.33
CA LEU A 103 62.99 -4.65 12.77
C LEU A 103 64.34 -4.32 13.42
N ASP A 104 65.45 -4.69 12.79
CA ASP A 104 66.79 -4.49 13.36
C ASP A 104 67.09 -3.01 13.58
N GLU A 105 66.69 -2.16 12.64
CA GLU A 105 66.85 -0.70 12.71
C GLU A 105 65.95 -0.09 13.79
N VAL A 106 64.69 -0.53 13.88
CA VAL A 106 63.76 -0.09 14.93
C VAL A 106 64.29 -0.45 16.32
N VAL A 107 64.76 -1.69 16.51
CA VAL A 107 65.33 -2.17 17.77
C VAL A 107 66.61 -1.40 18.11
N ARG A 108 67.46 -1.10 17.12
CA ARG A 108 68.66 -0.27 17.31
C ARG A 108 68.32 1.12 17.83
N ILE A 109 67.32 1.78 17.24
CA ILE A 109 66.85 3.11 17.68
C ILE A 109 66.30 3.04 19.11
N ILE A 110 65.45 2.05 19.42
CA ILE A 110 64.83 1.90 20.74
C ILE A 110 65.90 1.61 21.81
N ARG A 111 66.81 0.67 21.58
CA ARG A 111 67.88 0.30 22.53
C ARG A 111 68.93 1.39 22.69
N GLY A 112 69.17 2.21 21.67
CA GLY A 112 70.10 3.34 21.72
C GLY A 112 69.53 4.59 22.40
N SER A 113 68.24 4.61 22.71
CA SER A 113 67.56 5.77 23.31
C SER A 113 67.56 5.71 24.83
N ALA A 114 67.78 6.86 25.49
CA ALA A 114 67.83 6.93 26.96
C ALA A 114 66.48 6.70 27.64
N ASN A 115 65.37 6.97 26.96
CA ASN A 115 64.00 6.78 27.45
C ASN A 115 63.00 6.66 26.30
N ALA A 116 61.75 6.31 26.61
CA ALA A 116 60.68 6.13 25.62
C ALA A 116 60.38 7.39 24.80
N THR A 117 60.47 8.58 25.42
CA THR A 117 60.24 9.85 24.73
C THR A 117 61.31 10.11 23.67
N ALA A 118 62.58 9.84 24.00
CA ALA A 118 63.70 9.96 23.07
C ALA A 118 63.56 8.96 21.90
N ALA A 119 63.18 7.71 22.18
CA ALA A 119 62.93 6.70 21.15
C ALA A 119 61.79 7.13 20.21
N ARG A 120 60.69 7.66 20.75
CA ARG A 120 59.57 8.17 19.96
C ARG A 120 60.01 9.31 19.03
N MET A 121 60.78 10.29 19.53
CA MET A 121 61.26 11.40 18.68
C MET A 121 62.20 10.91 17.57
N ALA A 122 63.09 9.95 17.88
CA ALA A 122 64.00 9.39 16.90
C ALA A 122 63.26 8.62 15.80
N LEU A 123 62.24 7.83 16.16
CA LEU A 123 61.39 7.11 15.20
C LEU A 123 60.57 8.05 14.31
N LEU A 124 60.10 9.18 14.86
CA LEU A 124 59.34 10.21 14.12
C LEU A 124 60.19 10.97 13.09
N GLN A 125 61.47 11.24 13.40
CA GLN A 125 62.36 11.96 12.48
C GLN A 125 62.96 11.07 11.40
N ARG A 126 62.93 9.75 11.59
CA ARG A 126 63.49 8.78 10.66
C ARG A 126 62.59 8.61 9.43
N GLU A 127 63.23 8.54 8.27
CA GLU A 127 62.59 8.19 7.00
C GLU A 127 62.79 6.70 6.70
N TRP A 128 61.73 6.03 6.25
CA TRP A 128 61.69 4.58 6.04
C TRP A 128 61.40 4.25 4.57
N PRO A 129 62.00 3.17 4.02
CA PRO A 129 61.73 2.74 2.65
C PRO A 129 60.29 2.20 2.50
N VAL A 130 59.61 2.56 1.41
CA VAL A 130 58.16 2.25 1.21
C VAL A 130 57.84 1.15 0.21
N ALA A 131 58.85 0.50 -0.40
CA ALA A 131 58.65 -0.37 -1.56
C ALA A 131 57.54 -1.44 -1.36
N GLU A 132 57.46 -2.05 -0.18
CA GLU A 132 56.47 -3.10 0.13
C GLU A 132 55.06 -2.57 0.41
N ILE A 133 54.92 -1.31 0.82
CA ILE A 133 53.65 -0.71 1.28
C ILE A 133 53.09 0.38 0.35
N ALA A 134 53.84 0.77 -0.69
CA ALA A 134 53.46 1.81 -1.64
C ALA A 134 52.05 1.63 -2.27
N PRO A 135 51.56 0.41 -2.57
CA PRO A 135 50.20 0.22 -3.07
C PRO A 135 49.13 0.60 -2.05
N TYR A 136 49.38 0.35 -0.76
CA TYR A 136 48.43 0.60 0.33
C TYR A 136 48.45 2.06 0.78
N LEU A 137 49.62 2.71 0.75
CA LEU A 137 49.79 4.11 1.15
C LEU A 137 48.82 5.03 0.38
N ARG A 138 48.70 4.84 -0.94
CA ARG A 138 47.81 5.61 -1.81
C ARG A 138 46.33 5.46 -1.47
N LEU A 139 45.90 4.31 -0.95
CA LEU A 139 44.49 4.05 -0.60
C LEU A 139 44.12 4.64 0.77
N VAL A 140 45.06 4.57 1.71
CA VAL A 140 44.86 4.92 3.12
C VAL A 140 45.10 6.41 3.36
N GLU A 141 46.20 6.97 2.83
CA GLU A 141 46.67 8.34 3.14
C GLU A 141 46.35 9.38 2.06
N ALA A 142 45.43 9.09 1.14
CA ALA A 142 45.03 9.97 0.03
C ALA A 142 44.60 11.42 0.42
N VAL A 143 44.56 11.77 1.70
CA VAL A 143 44.11 13.05 2.25
C VAL A 143 45.26 13.88 2.85
N GLU A 144 46.41 13.30 3.21
CA GLU A 144 47.41 14.01 4.05
C GLU A 144 48.77 14.28 3.39
N SER A 145 49.14 13.63 2.27
CA SER A 145 50.51 13.79 1.74
C SER A 145 50.65 13.38 0.27
N GLU A 146 50.90 14.37 -0.61
CA GLU A 146 51.58 14.14 -1.90
C GLU A 146 53.07 13.85 -1.67
N GLN A 147 53.42 12.91 -0.79
CA GLN A 147 54.80 12.46 -0.64
C GLN A 147 55.11 11.42 -1.72
N THR A 148 55.36 11.96 -2.91
CA THR A 148 55.82 11.23 -4.09
C THR A 148 57.33 11.00 -3.95
N GLY A 149 57.71 10.10 -3.04
CA GLY A 149 59.11 9.72 -2.82
C GLY A 149 59.23 8.30 -2.28
N ASP A 150 60.41 7.68 -2.44
CA ASP A 150 60.71 6.32 -1.98
C ASP A 150 60.80 6.18 -0.43
N LEU A 151 60.50 7.27 0.29
CA LEU A 151 60.71 7.44 1.72
C LEU A 151 59.44 7.91 2.41
N TYR A 152 59.15 7.36 3.58
CA TYR A 152 57.98 7.67 4.41
C TYR A 152 58.35 7.99 5.84
N ARG A 153 57.64 8.95 6.43
CA ARG A 153 57.77 9.33 7.84
C ARG A 153 56.57 8.85 8.62
N LEU A 154 56.83 8.15 9.73
CA LEU A 154 55.78 7.61 10.58
C LEU A 154 55.02 8.73 11.30
N SER A 155 53.70 8.56 11.42
CA SER A 155 52.86 9.43 12.24
C SER A 155 53.04 9.15 13.75
N ASP A 156 52.62 10.08 14.61
CA ASP A 156 52.62 9.88 16.06
C ASP A 156 51.84 8.63 16.48
N LEU A 157 50.67 8.42 15.88
CA LEU A 157 49.82 7.27 16.15
C LEU A 157 50.50 5.95 15.77
N GLN A 158 51.18 5.92 14.63
CA GLN A 158 51.94 4.75 14.19
C GLN A 158 53.12 4.47 15.12
N VAL A 159 53.91 5.48 15.50
CA VAL A 159 55.04 5.30 16.41
C VAL A 159 54.59 4.78 17.76
N ARG A 160 53.47 5.29 18.31
CA ARG A 160 52.88 4.74 19.53
C ARG A 160 52.51 3.26 19.36
N ALA A 161 51.83 2.91 18.27
CA ALA A 161 51.47 1.52 17.98
C ALA A 161 52.70 0.59 17.85
N ILE A 162 53.80 1.09 17.28
CA ILE A 162 55.07 0.36 17.17
C ILE A 162 55.69 0.13 18.55
N LEU A 163 55.71 1.15 19.42
CA LEU A 163 56.26 1.04 20.78
C LEU A 163 55.42 0.10 21.67
N ASP A 164 54.11 0.02 21.42
CA ASP A 164 53.18 -0.89 22.12
C ASP A 164 53.21 -2.33 21.56
N LEU A 165 54.01 -2.61 20.53
CA LEU A 165 54.08 -3.91 19.89
C LEU A 165 54.70 -4.96 20.82
N ARG A 166 54.05 -6.12 20.92
CA ARG A 166 54.50 -7.23 21.77
C ARG A 166 55.40 -8.18 20.97
N LEU A 167 56.45 -8.71 21.60
CA LEU A 167 57.48 -9.54 20.95
C LEU A 167 56.94 -10.74 20.16
N HIS A 168 55.82 -11.36 20.57
CA HIS A 168 55.23 -12.49 19.82
C HIS A 168 54.76 -12.10 18.40
N ARG A 169 54.43 -10.82 18.16
CA ARG A 169 54.04 -10.29 16.85
C ARG A 169 55.22 -10.20 15.87
N LEU A 170 56.45 -10.39 16.34
CA LEU A 170 57.66 -10.35 15.51
C LEU A 170 57.97 -11.69 14.82
N THR A 171 57.29 -12.77 15.22
CA THR A 171 57.37 -14.08 14.56
C THR A 171 56.86 -13.99 13.13
N ALA A 172 57.35 -14.84 12.22
CA ALA A 172 56.93 -14.85 10.81
C ALA A 172 55.39 -14.85 10.67
N LEU A 173 54.72 -15.74 11.42
CA LEU A 173 53.26 -15.81 11.46
C LEU A 173 52.60 -14.48 11.90
N GLY A 174 53.14 -13.82 12.92
CA GLY A 174 52.62 -12.53 13.38
C GLY A 174 52.80 -11.40 12.35
N ARG A 175 53.86 -11.46 11.53
CA ARG A 175 54.07 -10.51 10.42
C ARG A 175 53.05 -10.73 9.32
N ASP A 176 52.86 -12.00 8.94
CA ASP A 176 51.92 -12.41 7.90
C ASP A 176 50.48 -12.01 8.29
N GLU A 177 50.08 -12.22 9.55
CA GLU A 177 48.78 -11.78 10.06
C GLU A 177 48.55 -10.27 9.91
N ILE A 178 49.54 -9.44 10.25
CA ILE A 178 49.44 -7.98 10.13
C ILE A 178 49.34 -7.57 8.66
N GLY A 179 50.15 -8.18 7.79
CA GLY A 179 50.14 -7.92 6.35
C GLY A 179 48.82 -8.34 5.70
N ASP A 180 48.28 -9.49 6.09
CA ASP A 180 47.01 -10.00 5.57
C ASP A 180 45.82 -9.19 6.08
N GLU A 181 45.82 -8.76 7.35
CA GLU A 181 44.83 -7.81 7.86
C GLU A 181 44.83 -6.50 7.05
N LEU A 182 46.02 -5.96 6.75
CA LEU A 182 46.16 -4.76 5.92
C LEU A 182 45.63 -4.97 4.50
N LYS A 183 45.91 -6.11 3.86
CA LYS A 183 45.38 -6.45 2.52
C LYS A 183 43.86 -6.47 2.50
N VAL A 184 43.24 -7.12 3.48
CA VAL A 184 41.77 -7.20 3.61
C VAL A 184 41.17 -5.80 3.77
N LEU A 185 41.75 -4.98 4.65
CA LEU A 185 41.29 -3.60 4.84
C LEU A 185 41.50 -2.74 3.60
N ALA A 186 42.62 -2.89 2.90
CA ALA A 186 42.89 -2.16 1.66
C ALA A 186 41.87 -2.50 0.56
N ALA A 187 41.50 -3.78 0.42
CA ALA A 187 40.45 -4.18 -0.51
C ALA A 187 39.08 -3.57 -0.14
N SER A 188 38.75 -3.56 1.16
CA SER A 188 37.52 -2.92 1.66
C SER A 188 37.52 -1.41 1.42
N ILE A 189 38.63 -0.72 1.67
CA ILE A 189 38.81 0.72 1.41
C ILE A 189 38.63 1.02 -0.08
N ALA A 190 39.22 0.21 -0.96
CA ALA A 190 39.09 0.39 -2.41
C ALA A 190 37.62 0.26 -2.86
N GLU A 191 36.89 -0.75 -2.37
CA GLU A 191 35.48 -0.92 -2.67
C GLU A 191 34.62 0.22 -2.12
N LEU A 192 34.88 0.68 -0.89
CA LEU A 192 34.17 1.81 -0.29
C LEU A 192 34.43 3.12 -1.06
N LEU A 193 35.66 3.35 -1.53
CA LEU A 193 35.97 4.48 -2.40
C LEU A 193 35.27 4.39 -3.74
N HIS A 194 35.17 3.18 -4.32
CA HIS A 194 34.43 2.95 -5.56
C HIS A 194 32.93 3.25 -5.38
N ILE A 195 32.31 2.79 -4.28
CA ILE A 195 30.91 3.09 -3.94
C ILE A 195 30.68 4.60 -3.76
N LEU A 196 31.62 5.31 -3.13
CA LEU A 196 31.50 6.75 -2.89
C LEU A 196 31.83 7.61 -4.11
N GLY A 197 32.66 7.12 -5.02
CA GLY A 197 33.11 7.83 -6.23
C GLY A 197 32.26 7.57 -7.46
N ASP A 198 31.57 6.42 -7.54
CA ASP A 198 30.71 6.04 -8.65
C ASP A 198 29.25 5.91 -8.23
N ARG A 199 28.41 6.79 -8.79
CA ARG A 199 26.97 6.77 -8.56
C ARG A 199 26.33 5.47 -9.07
N ALA A 200 26.79 4.91 -10.18
CA ALA A 200 26.24 3.66 -10.71
C ALA A 200 26.50 2.51 -9.73
N LYS A 201 27.70 2.44 -9.14
CA LYS A 201 28.05 1.45 -8.13
C LYS A 201 27.19 1.57 -6.87
N LEU A 202 26.92 2.78 -6.39
CA LEU A 202 26.02 3.01 -5.26
C LEU A 202 24.62 2.46 -5.53
N TYR A 203 24.06 2.72 -6.72
CA TYR A 203 22.74 2.19 -7.11
C TYR A 203 22.74 0.67 -7.28
N GLU A 204 23.84 0.08 -7.74
CA GLU A 204 24.00 -1.38 -7.80
C GLU A 204 23.88 -1.99 -6.40
N VAL A 205 24.59 -1.44 -5.42
CA VAL A 205 24.53 -1.87 -4.01
C VAL A 205 23.11 -1.70 -3.47
N MET A 206 22.49 -0.54 -3.68
CA MET A 206 21.12 -0.28 -3.23
C MET A 206 20.13 -1.30 -3.81
N ARG A 207 20.24 -1.60 -5.11
CA ARG A 207 19.40 -2.59 -5.78
C ARG A 207 19.61 -3.98 -5.18
N GLY A 208 20.84 -4.37 -4.92
CA GLY A 208 21.18 -5.63 -4.27
C GLY A 208 20.51 -5.76 -2.89
N GLU A 209 20.59 -4.71 -2.07
CA GLU A 209 19.93 -4.67 -0.76
C GLU A 209 18.40 -4.76 -0.87
N LEU A 210 17.78 -4.06 -1.82
CA LEU A 210 16.33 -4.11 -2.03
C LEU A 210 15.85 -5.48 -2.52
N ILE A 211 16.64 -6.16 -3.36
CA ILE A 211 16.36 -7.53 -3.80
C ILE A 211 16.46 -8.49 -2.61
N ALA A 212 17.49 -8.39 -1.80
CA ALA A 212 17.64 -9.23 -0.61
C ALA A 212 16.43 -9.07 0.34
N ILE A 213 16.00 -7.83 0.60
CA ILE A 213 14.80 -7.54 1.41
C ILE A 213 13.55 -8.14 0.77
N ARG A 214 13.37 -8.01 -0.55
CA ARG A 214 12.23 -8.63 -1.24
C ARG A 214 12.26 -10.14 -1.06
N ASP A 215 13.40 -10.78 -1.26
CA ASP A 215 13.52 -12.24 -1.24
C ASP A 215 13.34 -12.81 0.18
N GLU A 216 13.72 -12.05 1.21
CA GLU A 216 13.53 -12.43 2.62
C GLU A 216 12.08 -12.21 3.09
N PHE A 217 11.41 -11.12 2.68
CA PHE A 217 10.14 -10.68 3.27
C PHE A 217 8.93 -10.73 2.33
N ALA A 218 9.07 -11.18 1.08
CA ALA A 218 7.95 -11.22 0.15
C ALA A 218 6.88 -12.23 0.58
N THR A 219 5.63 -11.76 0.60
CA THR A 219 4.44 -12.60 0.79
C THR A 219 3.51 -12.45 -0.41
N PRO A 220 2.78 -13.51 -0.82
CA PRO A 220 1.80 -13.38 -1.89
C PRO A 220 0.70 -12.37 -1.52
N ARG A 221 0.17 -11.68 -2.53
CA ARG A 221 -0.94 -10.74 -2.37
C ARG A 221 -2.18 -11.49 -1.86
N ARG A 222 -2.83 -10.94 -0.82
CA ARG A 222 -4.06 -11.50 -0.24
C ARG A 222 -5.33 -10.91 -0.83
N SER A 223 -5.30 -9.65 -1.28
CA SER A 223 -6.46 -8.95 -1.83
C SER A 223 -6.50 -9.06 -3.36
N GLU A 224 -7.70 -9.21 -3.91
CA GLU A 224 -7.94 -9.12 -5.34
C GLU A 224 -8.38 -7.71 -5.73
N ILE A 225 -7.88 -7.18 -6.84
CA ILE A 225 -8.37 -5.93 -7.43
C ILE A 225 -9.31 -6.32 -8.56
N ALA A 226 -10.60 -6.36 -8.25
CA ALA A 226 -11.64 -6.60 -9.25
C ALA A 226 -11.95 -5.32 -10.05
N ALA A 227 -12.62 -5.48 -11.19
CA ALA A 227 -13.21 -4.36 -11.89
C ALA A 227 -14.20 -3.62 -10.96
N ALA A 228 -14.32 -2.31 -11.12
CA ALA A 228 -15.30 -1.55 -10.37
C ALA A 228 -16.69 -2.17 -10.62
N ALA A 229 -17.33 -2.68 -9.57
CA ALA A 229 -18.73 -3.04 -9.66
C ALA A 229 -19.49 -1.76 -10.05
N ASN A 230 -20.31 -1.83 -11.10
CA ASN A 230 -21.31 -0.79 -11.31
C ASN A 230 -22.07 -0.64 -9.98
N GLY A 231 -22.30 0.59 -9.54
CA GLY A 231 -23.04 0.82 -8.30
C GLY A 231 -24.36 0.05 -8.33
N ILE A 232 -24.82 -0.39 -7.17
CA ILE A 232 -26.11 -1.06 -7.04
C ILE A 232 -27.19 0.00 -7.28
N ASP A 233 -27.99 -0.18 -8.32
CA ASP A 233 -29.13 0.70 -8.58
C ASP A 233 -30.25 0.38 -7.59
N ASP A 234 -31.08 1.37 -7.26
CA ASP A 234 -32.21 1.16 -6.33
C ASP A 234 -33.17 0.05 -6.82
N GLU A 235 -33.19 -0.23 -8.12
CA GLU A 235 -33.98 -1.30 -8.72
C GLU A 235 -33.42 -2.70 -8.39
N ASP A 236 -32.10 -2.86 -8.31
CA ASP A 236 -31.45 -4.14 -7.99
C ASP A 236 -31.74 -4.62 -6.57
N LEU A 237 -32.34 -3.73 -5.75
CA LEU A 237 -32.80 -3.96 -4.39
C LEU A 237 -34.27 -4.44 -4.32
N ILE A 238 -35.00 -4.40 -5.44
CA ILE A 238 -36.43 -4.71 -5.50
C ILE A 238 -36.64 -6.12 -6.06
N GLU A 239 -37.56 -6.88 -5.47
CA GLU A 239 -37.92 -8.20 -6.00
C GLU A 239 -38.78 -8.10 -7.27
N ARG A 240 -38.55 -9.01 -8.22
CA ARG A 240 -39.35 -9.14 -9.44
C ARG A 240 -40.61 -9.93 -9.12
N GLU A 241 -41.72 -9.21 -9.01
CA GLU A 241 -43.03 -9.79 -8.71
C GLU A 241 -44.09 -9.24 -9.65
N ASP A 242 -45.12 -10.03 -9.89
CA ASP A 242 -46.31 -9.59 -10.63
C ASP A 242 -47.20 -8.74 -9.73
N MET A 243 -47.44 -7.51 -10.19
CA MET A 243 -48.24 -6.52 -9.50
C MET A 243 -49.47 -6.22 -10.35
N VAL A 244 -50.63 -6.12 -9.68
CA VAL A 244 -51.84 -5.55 -10.24
C VAL A 244 -51.78 -4.05 -10.03
N VAL A 245 -51.74 -3.30 -11.13
CA VAL A 245 -51.85 -1.83 -11.11
C VAL A 245 -53.32 -1.47 -11.31
N THR A 246 -53.84 -0.61 -10.44
CA THR A 246 -55.23 -0.12 -10.51
C THR A 246 -55.23 1.38 -10.67
N VAL A 247 -55.95 1.87 -11.67
CA VAL A 247 -56.14 3.30 -11.95
C VAL A 247 -57.63 3.63 -11.86
N THR A 248 -57.97 4.74 -11.22
CA THR A 248 -59.35 5.20 -11.05
C THR A 248 -59.63 6.45 -11.89
N MET A 249 -60.91 6.70 -12.19
CA MET A 249 -61.34 7.87 -12.96
C MET A 249 -61.01 9.19 -12.26
N GLN A 250 -61.02 9.22 -10.92
CA GLN A 250 -60.59 10.37 -10.13
C GLN A 250 -59.06 10.58 -10.11
N GLY A 251 -58.30 9.80 -10.90
CA GLY A 251 -56.87 9.97 -11.04
C GLY A 251 -56.06 9.38 -9.89
N TYR A 252 -56.59 8.38 -9.18
CA TYR A 252 -55.83 7.64 -8.18
C TYR A 252 -55.15 6.43 -8.81
N ILE A 253 -53.94 6.11 -8.33
CA ILE A 253 -53.20 4.93 -8.73
C ILE A 253 -52.67 4.18 -7.52
N LYS A 254 -52.59 2.85 -7.64
CA LYS A 254 -51.87 1.97 -6.72
C LYS A 254 -51.33 0.74 -7.43
N ARG A 255 -50.32 0.13 -6.80
CA ARG A 255 -49.92 -1.26 -7.06
C ARG A 255 -50.30 -2.14 -5.88
N THR A 256 -50.63 -3.38 -6.18
CA THR A 256 -50.95 -4.40 -5.20
C THR A 256 -50.40 -5.74 -5.73
N SER A 257 -49.78 -6.55 -4.87
CA SER A 257 -49.27 -7.87 -5.29
C SER A 257 -50.40 -8.76 -5.82
N LEU A 258 -50.16 -9.45 -6.95
CA LEU A 258 -51.11 -10.36 -7.58
C LEU A 258 -51.59 -11.47 -6.63
N ASP A 259 -50.74 -11.92 -5.72
CA ASP A 259 -51.09 -12.98 -4.76
C ASP A 259 -52.18 -12.55 -3.78
N THR A 260 -52.29 -11.26 -3.47
CA THR A 260 -53.39 -10.75 -2.63
C THR A 260 -54.75 -10.79 -3.33
N PHE A 261 -54.76 -10.82 -4.67
CA PHE A 261 -55.94 -10.97 -5.50
C PHE A 261 -56.33 -12.43 -5.76
N ARG A 262 -55.43 -13.40 -5.58
CA ARG A 262 -55.72 -14.83 -5.77
C ARG A 262 -56.74 -15.33 -4.73
N ALA A 263 -57.71 -16.11 -5.21
CA ALA A 263 -58.95 -16.45 -4.53
C ALA A 263 -58.80 -17.40 -3.34
N GLN A 264 -59.67 -17.23 -2.34
CA GLN A 264 -59.94 -18.21 -1.29
C GLN A 264 -60.62 -19.44 -1.92
N ALA A 265 -60.08 -20.64 -1.68
CA ALA A 265 -60.50 -21.92 -2.29
C ALA A 265 -61.89 -22.45 -1.85
N ARG A 266 -62.82 -21.59 -1.46
CA ARG A 266 -64.22 -21.96 -1.14
C ARG A 266 -65.13 -21.03 -1.90
N GLY A 267 -66.07 -21.59 -2.67
CA GLY A 267 -66.97 -20.92 -3.63
C GLY A 267 -67.90 -19.86 -3.04
N GLY A 268 -67.35 -18.82 -2.42
CA GLY A 268 -68.01 -17.56 -2.13
C GLY A 268 -67.85 -16.62 -3.32
N LYS A 269 -68.91 -15.86 -3.63
CA LYS A 269 -68.89 -14.77 -4.63
C LYS A 269 -67.62 -13.93 -4.43
N GLY A 270 -66.91 -13.64 -5.52
CA GLY A 270 -65.57 -13.06 -5.53
C GLY A 270 -65.39 -11.88 -4.57
N ARG A 271 -64.16 -11.74 -4.04
CA ARG A 271 -63.77 -10.61 -3.19
C ARG A 271 -64.16 -9.30 -3.90
N ALA A 272 -64.99 -8.50 -3.24
CA ALA A 272 -65.32 -7.17 -3.72
C ALA A 272 -64.02 -6.39 -3.98
N GLY A 273 -63.94 -5.73 -5.14
CA GLY A 273 -62.86 -4.80 -5.45
C GLY A 273 -62.83 -3.60 -4.51
N MET A 274 -62.03 -2.59 -4.87
CA MET A 274 -61.91 -1.33 -4.14
C MET A 274 -63.28 -0.80 -3.69
N SER A 275 -63.45 -0.41 -2.41
CA SER A 275 -64.69 0.22 -1.98
C SER A 275 -64.76 1.62 -2.58
N THR A 276 -65.49 1.73 -3.66
CA THR A 276 -65.84 3.01 -4.27
C THR A 276 -66.99 3.57 -3.45
N LYS A 277 -66.76 4.64 -2.67
CA LYS A 277 -67.88 5.51 -2.31
C LYS A 277 -68.50 6.01 -3.62
N ASP A 278 -69.83 6.13 -3.62
CA ASP A 278 -70.66 6.50 -4.77
C ASP A 278 -69.89 7.44 -5.72
N GLU A 279 -69.58 6.93 -6.92
CA GLU A 279 -69.06 7.64 -8.12
C GLU A 279 -67.57 7.52 -8.55
N ASP A 280 -66.65 6.90 -7.81
CA ASP A 280 -65.30 6.62 -8.38
C ASP A 280 -65.28 5.23 -9.03
N VAL A 281 -64.79 5.11 -10.27
CA VAL A 281 -64.79 3.83 -11.02
C VAL A 281 -63.36 3.49 -11.43
N VAL A 282 -63.01 2.20 -11.38
CA VAL A 282 -61.73 1.70 -11.91
C VAL A 282 -61.77 1.82 -13.44
N THR A 283 -60.88 2.61 -14.00
CA THR A 283 -60.78 2.83 -15.45
C THR A 283 -59.88 1.80 -16.10
N GLU A 284 -58.75 1.48 -15.46
CA GLU A 284 -57.77 0.54 -15.98
C GLU A 284 -57.26 -0.38 -14.86
N LEU A 285 -57.14 -1.67 -15.18
CA LEU A 285 -56.56 -2.70 -14.33
C LEU A 285 -55.74 -3.63 -15.20
N PHE A 286 -54.43 -3.71 -14.94
CA PHE A 286 -53.52 -4.58 -15.66
C PHE A 286 -52.49 -5.22 -14.73
N VAL A 287 -51.96 -6.37 -15.15
CA VAL A 287 -50.90 -7.10 -14.44
C VAL A 287 -49.58 -6.80 -15.13
N THR A 288 -48.56 -6.44 -14.36
CA THR A 288 -47.23 -6.14 -14.87
C THR A 288 -46.17 -6.36 -13.78
N SER A 289 -44.90 -6.49 -14.16
CA SER A 289 -43.83 -6.72 -13.20
C SER A 289 -43.42 -5.43 -12.49
N THR A 290 -42.94 -5.52 -11.24
CA THR A 290 -42.34 -4.41 -10.48
C THR A 290 -41.31 -3.60 -11.29
N HIS A 291 -40.56 -4.25 -12.18
CA HIS A 291 -39.47 -3.65 -12.96
C HIS A 291 -39.93 -3.07 -14.31
N THR A 292 -41.12 -3.44 -14.76
CA THR A 292 -41.65 -2.97 -16.04
C THR A 292 -41.94 -1.46 -15.96
N PRO A 293 -41.51 -0.66 -16.94
CA PRO A 293 -41.87 0.73 -17.00
C PRO A 293 -43.32 0.91 -17.48
N VAL A 294 -44.02 1.83 -16.85
CA VAL A 294 -45.38 2.26 -17.20
C VAL A 294 -45.32 3.69 -17.73
N LEU A 295 -46.01 3.91 -18.83
CA LEU A 295 -46.15 5.19 -19.50
C LEU A 295 -47.48 5.84 -19.13
N PHE A 296 -47.42 7.11 -18.76
CA PHE A 296 -48.57 7.95 -18.42
C PHE A 296 -48.71 9.02 -19.48
N PHE A 297 -49.77 8.96 -20.28
CA PHE A 297 -50.06 9.92 -21.34
C PHE A 297 -50.95 11.02 -20.79
N SER A 298 -50.58 12.28 -20.99
CA SER A 298 -51.40 13.42 -20.57
C SER A 298 -52.25 13.98 -21.71
N ASN A 299 -53.33 14.68 -21.34
CA ASN A 299 -54.18 15.42 -22.28
C ASN A 299 -53.43 16.54 -23.04
N LEU A 300 -52.26 16.95 -22.57
CA LEU A 300 -51.39 17.94 -23.22
C LEU A 300 -50.33 17.29 -24.13
N GLY A 301 -50.42 15.98 -24.38
CA GLY A 301 -49.51 15.25 -25.26
C GLY A 301 -48.13 14.95 -24.65
N LYS A 302 -47.97 15.06 -23.33
CA LYS A 302 -46.75 14.65 -22.64
C LYS A 302 -46.82 13.18 -22.25
N VAL A 303 -45.66 12.55 -22.15
CA VAL A 303 -45.51 11.17 -21.66
C VAL A 303 -44.57 11.16 -20.47
N TYR A 304 -45.03 10.60 -19.35
CA TYR A 304 -44.22 10.35 -18.17
C TYR A 304 -43.93 8.86 -18.07
N ARG A 305 -42.71 8.49 -17.61
CA ARG A 305 -42.30 7.10 -17.47
C ARG A 305 -41.89 6.80 -16.04
N TYR A 306 -42.58 5.87 -15.39
CA TYR A 306 -42.25 5.39 -14.03
C TYR A 306 -42.21 3.87 -14.03
N LYS A 307 -41.31 3.27 -13.24
CA LYS A 307 -41.34 1.83 -12.98
C LYS A 307 -42.43 1.49 -11.98
N VAL A 308 -43.03 0.31 -12.10
CA VAL A 308 -44.14 -0.12 -11.24
C VAL A 308 -43.76 -0.08 -9.77
N TRP A 309 -42.54 -0.47 -9.38
CA TRP A 309 -42.11 -0.43 -7.97
C TRP A 309 -42.15 0.96 -7.32
N ARG A 310 -42.09 2.05 -8.13
CA ARG A 310 -42.24 3.43 -7.65
C ARG A 310 -43.70 3.85 -7.41
N LEU A 311 -44.66 3.05 -7.85
CA LEU A 311 -46.08 3.30 -7.62
C LEU A 311 -46.43 3.03 -6.15
N PRO A 312 -47.40 3.76 -5.58
CA PRO A 312 -47.79 3.58 -4.19
C PRO A 312 -48.39 2.19 -3.98
N GLU A 313 -47.87 1.48 -2.98
CA GLU A 313 -48.39 0.20 -2.57
C GLU A 313 -49.66 0.36 -1.73
N GLY A 314 -50.66 -0.49 -1.96
CA GLY A 314 -51.88 -0.49 -1.18
C GLY A 314 -52.64 -1.81 -1.31
N GLY A 315 -53.41 -2.15 -0.27
CA GLY A 315 -54.27 -3.33 -0.32
C GLY A 315 -55.41 -3.22 -1.35
N PRO A 316 -56.08 -4.33 -1.70
CA PRO A 316 -57.17 -4.33 -2.69
C PRO A 316 -58.29 -3.32 -2.41
N ALA A 317 -58.60 -3.08 -1.13
CA ALA A 317 -59.66 -2.16 -0.69
C ALA A 317 -59.25 -0.68 -0.60
N THR A 318 -57.96 -0.34 -0.66
CA THR A 318 -57.49 1.06 -0.52
C THR A 318 -57.61 1.83 -1.82
N ARG A 319 -57.73 3.17 -1.76
CA ARG A 319 -57.86 4.01 -2.97
C ARG A 319 -56.53 4.29 -3.68
N GLY A 320 -55.40 4.11 -3.02
CA GLY A 320 -54.09 4.51 -3.57
C GLY A 320 -53.79 5.99 -3.31
N ARG A 321 -52.96 6.60 -4.16
CA ARG A 321 -52.61 8.03 -4.09
C ARG A 321 -52.98 8.76 -5.39
N PRO A 322 -53.32 10.06 -5.32
CA PRO A 322 -53.54 10.87 -6.52
C PRO A 322 -52.28 10.94 -7.40
N MET A 323 -52.43 10.76 -8.71
CA MET A 323 -51.33 10.81 -9.69
C MET A 323 -50.65 12.19 -9.75
N ILE A 324 -51.39 13.26 -9.45
CA ILE A 324 -50.86 14.64 -9.37
C ILE A 324 -49.72 14.75 -8.33
N ASN A 325 -49.73 13.90 -7.29
CA ASN A 325 -48.67 13.88 -6.28
C ASN A 325 -47.45 13.04 -6.69
N LEU A 326 -47.57 12.24 -7.74
CA LEU A 326 -46.51 11.32 -8.21
C LEU A 326 -45.80 11.88 -9.44
N LEU A 327 -46.55 12.58 -10.31
CA LEU A 327 -46.09 13.13 -11.58
C LEU A 327 -46.08 14.66 -11.52
N PRO A 328 -45.05 15.32 -12.08
CA PRO A 328 -45.02 16.78 -12.15
C PRO A 328 -45.96 17.28 -13.27
N LEU A 329 -47.25 17.29 -12.98
CA LEU A 329 -48.31 17.74 -13.89
C LEU A 329 -48.47 19.27 -13.82
N ALA A 330 -48.70 19.92 -14.97
CA ALA A 330 -49.03 21.34 -15.02
C ALA A 330 -50.46 21.61 -14.49
N PRO A 331 -50.80 22.86 -14.13
CA PRO A 331 -52.18 23.21 -13.76
C PRO A 331 -53.16 22.85 -14.88
N GLY A 332 -54.16 22.02 -14.58
CA GLY A 332 -55.15 21.53 -15.55
C GLY A 332 -54.69 20.36 -16.44
N GLU A 333 -53.47 19.86 -16.26
CA GLU A 333 -52.96 18.66 -16.93
C GLU A 333 -53.51 17.39 -16.24
N THR A 334 -54.13 16.51 -17.02
CA THR A 334 -54.71 15.24 -16.55
C THR A 334 -54.13 14.07 -17.33
N ILE A 335 -54.03 12.91 -16.68
CA ILE A 335 -53.59 11.67 -17.34
C ILE A 335 -54.79 11.04 -18.04
N SER A 336 -54.65 10.80 -19.35
CA SER A 336 -55.69 10.21 -20.20
C SER A 336 -55.58 8.69 -20.29
N THR A 337 -54.37 8.13 -20.30
CA THR A 337 -54.14 6.69 -20.50
C THR A 337 -52.87 6.24 -19.79
N VAL A 338 -52.90 5.04 -19.21
CA VAL A 338 -51.74 4.41 -18.58
C VAL A 338 -51.43 3.09 -19.29
N LEU A 339 -50.23 2.97 -19.84
CA LEU A 339 -49.82 1.77 -20.59
C LEU A 339 -48.56 1.15 -20.01
N PRO A 340 -48.58 -0.15 -19.64
CA PRO A 340 -47.35 -0.88 -19.39
C PRO A 340 -46.59 -1.03 -20.71
N LEU A 341 -45.27 -0.78 -20.69
CA LEU A 341 -44.43 -1.17 -21.81
C LEU A 341 -44.28 -2.70 -21.83
N PRO A 342 -44.32 -3.33 -23.02
CA PRO A 342 -44.20 -4.78 -23.15
C PRO A 342 -42.85 -5.32 -22.69
#